data_AF-A0AAD4M507-F1
#
_entry.id   AF-A0AAD4M507-F1
#
_cell.length_a   1.000
_cell.length_b   1.000
_cell.length_c   1.000
_cell.angle_alpha   90.00
_cell.angle_beta   90.00
_cell.angle_gamma   90.00
#
_symmetry.space_group_name_H-M   'P 1'
#
loop_
_entity.id
_entity.type
_entity.pdbx_description
1 polymer ?
#
loop_
_entity_poly.entity_id
_entity_poly.type
_entity_poly.pdbx_seq_one_letter_code
_entity_poly.pdbx_strand_id
1 'polypeptide(L)'
;MACAGPSESTLNSSSSVPPRNHIPSPPPLVSPTHSDQVSSGLSASQASLSTSPQPRTEAFIPAINAEQRNLLFNPDEDTPPGWVKYIHLDGGTYYRDTNNRVLTPDDVTQPRIRECVERLLSLVMSGLREQNLLADLPKDFEIVAERMDPEVPEVLYFVSQSLKQVINYAYDCPCSNPTHLREQCPSPKLRLETTSRTRFWKHLASYPMHITALPPESEVDFLKVLVHGSNERILDERKSMFPYTDEQAQRFMQVYRDLKCVPYGQGRYSVLPALAWHISRVMIKIEAVRELYHYGTKKARVYRDIAVETPTWRKRLVDVLLFCVFFNSHRTYRERLESTRPKGHVYLPDFRELMKSLLVEWSDSNLLATVFVSANVAFLSVPNNSAFPQIASLCSTLFSMLSIVIGVHHVWRHRRRAEADDNEASQYLRLRSHRLHGSLTLLACFLALPLAALLWAILSFTVAVAAFCFVSTVGTDVQMRGLFAGVLGVLLALAVLTLLVFWDAWRTPPTSEPEEDFARGVEAARKLERESWMRHARQRLKIIQNEVRTMIGRAFTLRRKVGRTTSEDSEVEPTKEGNV
;
A
#
# COMPACT_ATOMS: atom_id res chain seq x y z
N MET A 1 67.53 32.38 19.09
CA MET A 1 68.96 32.70 19.26
C MET A 1 69.73 31.44 18.94
N ALA A 2 70.72 31.58 18.06
CA ALA A 2 71.26 30.54 17.21
C ALA A 2 72.27 29.59 17.87
N CYS A 3 72.59 28.53 17.11
CA CYS A 3 73.84 27.76 17.12
C CYS A 3 73.97 26.66 18.20
N ALA A 4 74.52 25.47 17.95
CA ALA A 4 75.07 24.84 16.75
C ALA A 4 75.33 23.35 17.07
N GLY A 5 75.31 22.48 16.05
CA GLY A 5 75.97 21.16 16.09
C GLY A 5 77.50 21.30 16.08
N PRO A 6 78.25 20.19 16.22
CA PRO A 6 78.65 19.35 15.06
C PRO A 6 78.53 17.83 15.34
N SER A 7 78.19 16.93 14.40
CA SER A 7 79.01 16.30 13.32
C SER A 7 80.31 15.64 13.86
N GLU A 8 80.77 14.43 13.48
CA GLU A 8 80.51 13.57 12.32
C GLU A 8 81.31 12.23 12.45
N SER A 9 80.85 11.17 11.76
CA SER A 9 81.66 10.08 11.14
C SER A 9 82.25 8.98 12.05
N THR A 10 82.38 7.67 11.73
CA THR A 10 82.39 6.81 10.51
C THR A 10 82.09 5.34 10.96
N LEU A 11 81.14 4.59 10.37
CA LEU A 11 81.17 3.66 9.22
C LEU A 11 81.86 2.27 9.39
N ASN A 12 81.06 1.24 9.05
CA ASN A 12 81.34 -0.18 8.65
C ASN A 12 81.54 -1.23 9.78
N SER A 13 80.96 -2.44 9.74
CA SER A 13 80.03 -3.13 8.82
C SER A 13 79.59 -4.48 9.45
N SER A 14 78.49 -5.04 8.93
CA SER A 14 78.14 -6.48 8.83
C SER A 14 77.03 -7.10 9.71
N SER A 15 76.07 -7.66 8.94
CA SER A 15 75.18 -8.82 9.12
C SER A 15 73.98 -8.83 10.10
N SER A 16 72.81 -8.82 9.46
CA SER A 16 71.68 -9.78 9.55
C SER A 16 70.68 -9.76 10.72
N VAL A 17 69.46 -9.32 10.36
CA VAL A 17 68.10 -9.84 10.66
C VAL A 17 67.65 -9.95 12.14
N PRO A 18 66.56 -9.27 12.56
CA PRO A 18 66.04 -9.36 13.93
C PRO A 18 64.87 -10.37 14.09
N PRO A 19 64.66 -10.92 15.30
CA PRO A 19 63.57 -11.84 15.59
C PRO A 19 62.30 -11.14 16.15
N ARG A 20 61.22 -11.93 16.12
CA ARG A 20 59.81 -11.60 16.40
C ARG A 20 59.52 -11.66 17.91
N ASN A 21 58.88 -10.62 18.45
CA ASN A 21 58.53 -10.52 19.87
C ASN A 21 57.30 -11.33 20.28
N HIS A 22 57.41 -11.89 21.49
CA HIS A 22 56.44 -12.70 22.24
C HIS A 22 55.27 -11.87 22.81
N ILE A 23 54.09 -12.49 22.88
CA ILE A 23 52.91 -12.06 23.65
C ILE A 23 52.91 -12.81 24.99
N PRO A 24 52.67 -12.17 26.15
CA PRO A 24 52.64 -12.83 27.45
C PRO A 24 51.25 -13.37 27.86
N SER A 25 51.27 -14.52 28.52
CA SER A 25 50.15 -15.26 29.14
C SER A 25 49.70 -14.66 30.49
N PRO A 26 48.47 -14.92 30.97
CA PRO A 26 47.96 -14.43 32.25
C PRO A 26 48.31 -15.33 33.47
N PRO A 27 48.20 -14.84 34.72
CA PRO A 27 48.57 -15.54 35.96
C PRO A 27 47.42 -16.40 36.56
N PRO A 28 47.70 -17.25 37.59
CA PRO A 28 46.86 -18.40 37.94
C PRO A 28 45.81 -18.17 39.04
N LEU A 29 44.84 -19.11 39.09
CA LEU A 29 43.75 -19.22 40.07
C LEU A 29 44.21 -19.63 41.48
N VAL A 30 43.50 -19.10 42.49
CA VAL A 30 43.32 -19.69 43.83
C VAL A 30 41.81 -19.91 44.04
N SER A 31 41.41 -21.13 44.42
CA SER A 31 40.05 -21.52 44.83
C SER A 31 39.91 -21.40 46.36
N PRO A 32 38.69 -21.32 46.95
CA PRO A 32 37.91 -22.56 47.15
C PRO A 32 36.35 -22.44 47.16
N THR A 33 35.68 -23.57 46.85
CA THR A 33 34.40 -24.13 47.41
C THR A 33 33.10 -23.30 47.35
N HIS A 34 31.91 -23.78 46.98
CA HIS A 34 31.32 -25.13 46.81
C HIS A 34 29.97 -24.98 46.06
N SER A 35 29.49 -26.05 45.39
CA SER A 35 28.08 -26.37 44.98
C SER A 35 27.34 -25.40 44.04
N ASP A 36 26.63 -25.78 42.97
CA ASP A 36 26.18 -27.08 42.47
C ASP A 36 25.90 -26.99 40.96
N GLN A 37 25.87 -28.17 40.35
CA GLN A 37 25.68 -28.50 38.94
C GLN A 37 24.41 -27.89 38.31
N VAL A 38 24.46 -27.54 37.01
CA VAL A 38 23.77 -28.28 35.92
C VAL A 38 24.32 -27.79 34.57
N SER A 39 24.80 -28.75 33.80
CA SER A 39 25.31 -28.66 32.44
C SER A 39 24.24 -29.02 31.42
N SER A 40 24.23 -28.34 30.26
CA SER A 40 24.00 -29.00 28.97
C SER A 40 24.21 -28.03 27.80
N GLY A 41 25.13 -28.38 26.92
CA GLY A 41 25.16 -27.94 25.53
C GLY A 41 25.07 -29.15 24.60
N LEU A 42 24.25 -28.99 23.56
CA LEU A 42 24.37 -29.55 22.20
C LEU A 42 23.92 -31.01 21.92
N SER A 43 22.83 -31.07 21.11
CA SER A 43 22.79 -31.64 19.75
C SER A 43 22.01 -32.94 19.49
N ALA A 44 21.00 -32.76 18.64
CA ALA A 44 20.45 -33.65 17.58
C ALA A 44 19.66 -34.91 17.95
N SER A 45 18.37 -34.93 17.60
CA SER A 45 17.81 -35.83 16.56
C SER A 45 16.30 -35.62 16.38
N GLN A 46 15.83 -35.98 15.18
CA GLN A 46 14.46 -35.88 14.68
C GLN A 46 13.47 -36.75 15.49
N ALA A 47 12.27 -36.24 15.76
CA ALA A 47 11.05 -37.06 15.82
C ALA A 47 9.79 -36.17 15.76
N SER A 48 8.96 -36.44 14.75
CA SER A 48 7.56 -36.01 14.62
C SER A 48 6.73 -36.44 15.83
N LEU A 49 5.96 -35.53 16.44
CA LEU A 49 4.75 -35.88 17.21
C LEU A 49 3.84 -34.67 17.42
N SER A 50 2.57 -34.91 17.16
CA SER A 50 1.40 -34.07 17.44
C SER A 50 1.46 -33.42 18.83
N THR A 51 1.29 -32.10 18.90
CA THR A 51 1.09 -31.40 20.17
C THR A 51 -0.32 -30.81 20.24
N SER A 52 -1.15 -31.44 21.06
CA SER A 52 -2.35 -30.84 21.67
C SER A 52 -1.97 -29.51 22.35
N PRO A 53 -2.81 -28.47 22.32
CA PRO A 53 -2.50 -27.19 22.95
C PRO A 53 -2.52 -27.34 24.47
N GLN A 54 -1.37 -27.14 25.12
CA GLN A 54 -1.31 -26.96 26.58
C GLN A 54 -2.06 -25.68 26.99
N PRO A 55 -2.72 -25.66 28.16
CA PRO A 55 -3.35 -24.46 28.68
C PRO A 55 -2.28 -23.44 29.06
N ARG A 56 -2.34 -22.25 28.45
CA ARG A 56 -1.53 -21.10 28.83
C ARG A 56 -1.81 -20.76 30.29
N THR A 57 -0.77 -20.78 31.11
CA THR A 57 -0.74 -20.20 32.45
C THR A 57 -1.29 -18.77 32.37
N GLU A 58 -2.40 -18.52 33.06
CA GLU A 58 -2.98 -17.19 33.23
C GLU A 58 -1.90 -16.29 33.85
N ALA A 59 -1.41 -15.33 33.06
CA ALA A 59 -0.59 -14.26 33.59
C ALA A 59 -1.51 -13.41 34.49
N PHE A 60 -1.46 -13.70 35.80
CA PHE A 60 -2.15 -12.95 36.83
C PHE A 60 -1.67 -11.50 36.77
N ILE A 61 -2.51 -10.61 36.25
CA ILE A 61 -2.26 -9.17 36.29
C ILE A 61 -2.28 -8.78 37.77
N PRO A 62 -1.17 -8.29 38.35
CA PRO A 62 -1.15 -7.95 39.76
C PRO A 62 -2.21 -6.88 40.05
N ALA A 63 -2.98 -7.11 41.11
CA ALA A 63 -4.02 -6.19 41.55
C ALA A 63 -3.40 -4.81 41.80
N ILE A 64 -3.84 -3.82 41.02
CA ILE A 64 -3.44 -2.42 41.14
C ILE A 64 -3.79 -1.94 42.57
N ASN A 65 -2.78 -1.47 43.29
CA ASN A 65 -2.86 -1.25 44.73
C ASN A 65 -3.61 0.06 45.08
N ALA A 66 -3.91 0.21 46.37
CA ALA A 66 -4.81 1.23 46.89
C ALA A 66 -4.54 2.69 46.55
N GLU A 67 -3.28 3.03 46.37
CA GLU A 67 -2.86 4.41 46.17
C GLU A 67 -2.87 4.81 44.69
N GLN A 68 -2.91 3.83 43.77
CA GLN A 68 -3.18 4.07 42.35
C GLN A 68 -4.68 4.23 42.06
N ARG A 69 -5.55 4.06 43.08
CA ARG A 69 -7.03 4.14 42.99
C ARG A 69 -7.59 5.53 42.64
N ASN A 70 -6.81 6.60 42.77
CA ASN A 70 -7.27 7.99 42.61
C ASN A 70 -6.91 8.65 41.25
N LEU A 71 -6.28 7.92 40.31
CA LEU A 71 -5.78 8.53 39.06
C LEU A 71 -6.80 8.60 37.90
N LEU A 72 -8.00 8.02 38.03
CA LEU A 72 -9.02 8.01 36.97
C LEU A 72 -10.30 8.79 37.32
N PHE A 73 -10.51 9.07 38.61
CA PHE A 73 -11.60 9.87 39.14
C PHE A 73 -11.07 10.60 40.37
N ASN A 74 -10.32 11.68 40.17
CA ASN A 74 -10.17 12.67 41.22
C ASN A 74 -11.19 13.77 40.89
N PRO A 75 -12.29 13.92 41.65
CA PRO A 75 -12.95 15.21 41.70
C PRO A 75 -11.92 16.15 42.31
N ASP A 76 -11.11 16.79 41.47
CA ASP A 76 -10.24 17.86 41.95
C ASP A 76 -11.16 18.88 42.63
N GLU A 77 -10.82 19.30 43.85
CA GLU A 77 -11.53 20.36 44.59
C GLU A 77 -11.68 21.64 43.77
N ASP A 78 -10.87 21.80 42.72
CA ASP A 78 -10.84 22.91 41.78
C ASP A 78 -11.87 22.82 40.63
N THR A 79 -12.63 21.72 40.50
CA THR A 79 -13.65 21.60 39.44
C THR A 79 -14.90 22.44 39.74
N PRO A 80 -15.34 23.32 38.81
CA PRO A 80 -16.52 24.14 39.02
C PRO A 80 -17.80 23.30 39.24
N PRO A 81 -18.79 23.80 40.01
CA PRO A 81 -20.04 23.08 40.23
C PRO A 81 -20.75 22.71 38.91
N GLY A 82 -21.17 21.45 38.78
CA GLY A 82 -21.83 20.92 37.58
C GLY A 82 -20.87 20.35 36.52
N TRP A 83 -19.57 20.58 36.67
CA TRP A 83 -18.54 20.01 35.80
C TRP A 83 -17.88 18.80 36.44
N VAL A 84 -17.59 17.80 35.61
CA VAL A 84 -16.85 16.59 35.99
C VAL A 84 -15.61 16.47 35.11
N LYS A 85 -14.44 16.37 35.74
CA LYS A 85 -13.17 16.12 35.06
C LYS A 85 -12.99 14.62 34.80
N TYR A 86 -12.55 14.30 33.59
CA TYR A 86 -12.18 12.96 33.16
C TYR A 86 -10.74 12.94 32.68
N ILE A 87 -10.06 11.82 32.95
CA ILE A 87 -8.69 11.58 32.50
C ILE A 87 -8.75 10.47 31.45
N HIS A 88 -8.39 10.81 30.22
CA HIS A 88 -8.30 9.91 29.09
C HIS A 88 -7.16 8.89 29.25
N LEU A 89 -7.23 7.77 28.53
CA LEU A 89 -6.26 6.66 28.61
C LEU A 89 -4.84 7.04 28.19
N ASP A 90 -4.65 8.14 27.45
CA ASP A 90 -3.34 8.68 27.07
C ASP A 90 -2.82 9.75 28.06
N GLY A 91 -3.57 10.04 29.13
CA GLY A 91 -3.26 11.06 30.12
C GLY A 91 -3.85 12.44 29.84
N GLY A 92 -4.49 12.66 28.69
CA GLY A 92 -5.20 13.92 28.40
C GLY A 92 -6.40 14.11 29.33
N THR A 93 -6.74 15.36 29.64
CA THR A 93 -7.92 15.68 30.47
C THR A 93 -9.02 16.28 29.62
N TYR A 94 -10.27 16.03 30.01
CA TYR A 94 -11.42 16.73 29.45
C TYR A 94 -12.52 16.86 30.50
N TYR A 95 -13.44 17.78 30.28
CA TYR A 95 -14.47 18.15 31.24
C TYR A 95 -15.85 17.96 30.63
N ARG A 96 -16.81 17.54 31.46
CA ARG A 96 -18.21 17.37 31.08
C ARG A 96 -19.12 18.15 32.01
N ASP A 97 -19.96 19.02 31.44
CA ASP A 97 -21.09 19.61 32.14
C ASP A 97 -22.26 18.60 32.14
N THR A 98 -22.63 18.12 33.31
CA THR A 98 -23.72 17.15 33.46
C THR A 98 -25.10 17.75 33.19
N ASN A 99 -25.26 19.05 33.38
CA ASN A 99 -26.54 19.75 33.24
C ASN A 99 -26.85 20.05 31.77
N ASN A 100 -25.87 20.61 31.06
CA ASN A 100 -26.03 21.01 29.67
C ASN A 100 -25.55 19.96 28.65
N ARG A 101 -24.99 18.83 29.13
CA ARG A 101 -24.42 17.74 28.30
C ARG A 101 -23.32 18.24 27.36
N VAL A 102 -22.49 19.16 27.85
CA VAL A 102 -21.38 19.75 27.07
C VAL A 102 -20.07 19.08 27.47
N LEU A 103 -19.26 18.74 26.47
CA LEU A 103 -17.90 18.23 26.61
C LEU A 103 -16.92 19.26 26.09
N THR A 104 -15.82 19.45 26.80
CA THR A 104 -14.71 20.28 26.33
C THR A 104 -13.36 19.73 26.77
N PRO A 105 -12.35 19.68 25.89
CA PRO A 105 -10.98 19.38 26.29
C PRO A 105 -10.29 20.57 26.97
N ASP A 106 -10.86 21.77 26.87
CA ASP A 106 -10.27 22.99 27.40
C ASP A 106 -10.50 23.11 28.91
N ASP A 107 -9.57 23.77 29.61
CA ASP A 107 -9.54 23.79 31.07
C ASP A 107 -10.60 24.72 31.68
N VAL A 108 -11.76 24.14 32.05
CA VAL A 108 -12.90 24.87 32.61
C VAL A 108 -12.67 25.46 34.00
N THR A 109 -11.57 25.09 34.68
CA THR A 109 -11.17 25.74 35.93
C THR A 109 -10.87 27.23 35.71
N GLN A 110 -10.47 27.59 34.48
CA GLN A 110 -10.27 28.97 34.07
C GLN A 110 -11.61 29.66 33.80
N PRO A 111 -11.96 30.74 34.53
CA PRO A 111 -13.25 31.41 34.35
C PRO A 111 -13.49 31.93 32.92
N ARG A 112 -12.42 32.35 32.23
CA ARG A 112 -12.48 32.83 30.84
C ARG A 112 -12.96 31.76 29.86
N ILE A 113 -12.40 30.55 29.96
CA ILE A 113 -12.77 29.41 29.10
C ILE A 113 -14.24 29.05 29.33
N ARG A 114 -14.67 29.02 30.59
CA ARG A 114 -16.06 28.75 30.96
C ARG A 114 -17.03 29.79 30.41
N GLU A 115 -16.70 31.09 30.53
CA GLU A 115 -17.51 32.17 29.95
C GLU A 115 -17.61 32.05 28.42
N CYS A 116 -16.51 31.70 27.74
CA CYS A 116 -16.53 31.42 26.30
C CYS A 116 -17.44 30.25 25.94
N VAL A 117 -17.36 29.12 26.66
CA VAL A 117 -18.22 27.95 26.43
C VAL A 117 -19.69 28.30 26.66
N GLU A 118 -20.03 28.97 27.77
CA GLU A 118 -21.40 29.37 28.11
C GLU A 118 -21.97 30.35 27.08
N ARG A 119 -21.17 31.34 26.67
CA ARG A 119 -21.53 32.30 25.62
C ARG A 119 -21.80 31.60 24.29
N LEU A 120 -20.89 30.74 23.83
CA LEU A 120 -21.05 30.01 22.58
C LEU A 120 -22.27 29.09 22.62
N LEU A 121 -22.45 28.36 23.72
CA LEU A 121 -23.60 27.49 23.93
C LEU A 121 -24.91 28.28 23.87
N SER A 122 -25.00 29.41 24.58
CA SER A 122 -26.20 30.25 24.58
C SER A 122 -26.54 30.78 23.19
N LEU A 123 -25.54 31.22 22.42
CA LEU A 123 -25.70 31.74 21.07
C LEU A 123 -26.15 30.66 20.07
N VAL A 124 -25.59 29.46 20.14
CA VAL A 124 -25.98 28.36 19.24
C VAL A 124 -27.37 27.84 19.61
N MET A 125 -27.65 27.67 20.90
CA MET A 125 -28.95 27.16 21.37
C MET A 125 -30.10 28.14 21.11
N SER A 126 -29.86 29.46 21.23
CA SER A 126 -30.86 30.47 20.85
C SER A 126 -31.14 30.42 19.34
N GLY A 127 -30.09 30.37 18.51
CA GLY A 127 -30.24 30.27 17.06
C GLY A 127 -30.98 29.01 16.60
N LEU A 128 -30.71 27.85 17.21
CA LEU A 128 -31.44 26.61 16.95
C LEU A 128 -32.90 26.69 17.38
N ARG A 129 -33.20 27.39 18.50
CA ARG A 129 -34.56 27.57 18.99
C ARG A 129 -35.37 28.49 18.09
N GLU A 130 -34.80 29.63 17.67
CA GLU A 130 -35.46 30.59 16.78
C GLU A 130 -35.84 29.97 15.44
N GLN A 131 -35.02 29.04 14.94
CA GLN A 131 -35.26 28.35 13.66
C GLN A 131 -35.97 27.00 13.81
N ASN A 132 -36.42 26.65 15.02
CA ASN A 132 -37.09 25.40 15.36
C ASN A 132 -36.31 24.11 15.00
N LEU A 133 -34.97 24.21 14.88
CA LEU A 133 -34.08 23.09 14.55
C LEU A 133 -33.75 22.21 15.75
N LEU A 134 -34.04 22.68 16.97
CA LEU A 134 -33.91 21.85 18.18
C LEU A 134 -34.78 20.59 18.13
N ALA A 135 -35.93 20.65 17.45
CA ALA A 135 -36.81 19.50 17.29
C ALA A 135 -36.23 18.41 16.37
N ASP A 136 -35.34 18.81 15.45
CA ASP A 136 -34.69 17.91 14.50
C ASP A 136 -33.48 17.18 15.11
N LEU A 137 -32.99 17.63 16.28
CA LEU A 137 -31.86 17.01 16.96
C LEU A 137 -32.27 15.72 17.69
N PRO A 138 -31.43 14.67 17.63
CA PRO A 138 -31.69 13.40 18.35
C PRO A 138 -31.73 13.59 19.86
N LYS A 139 -32.65 12.92 20.58
CA LYS A 139 -32.82 13.09 22.04
C LYS A 139 -31.58 12.77 22.88
N ASP A 140 -30.65 12.00 22.32
CA ASP A 140 -29.41 11.54 22.93
C ASP A 140 -28.19 12.39 22.52
N PHE A 141 -28.40 13.58 21.95
CA PHE A 141 -27.27 14.42 21.54
C PHE A 141 -26.42 14.84 22.75
N GLU A 142 -25.10 14.86 22.54
CA GLU A 142 -24.11 15.51 23.37
C GLU A 142 -23.48 16.66 22.59
N ILE A 143 -23.11 17.74 23.28
CA ILE A 143 -22.48 18.91 22.67
C ILE A 143 -20.99 18.83 22.94
N VAL A 144 -20.16 19.12 21.95
CA VAL A 144 -18.73 19.24 22.13
C VAL A 144 -18.29 20.63 21.72
N ALA A 145 -17.47 21.24 22.57
CA ALA A 145 -16.97 22.59 22.42
C ALA A 145 -15.44 22.55 22.58
N GLU A 146 -14.70 22.82 21.51
CA GLU A 146 -13.24 22.74 21.46
C GLU A 146 -12.65 24.08 21.00
N ARG A 147 -11.39 24.35 21.41
CA ARG A 147 -10.61 25.52 20.99
C ARG A 147 -11.19 26.83 21.48
N MET A 148 -11.47 26.89 22.78
CA MET A 148 -11.98 28.07 23.48
C MET A 148 -10.89 29.11 23.76
N ASP A 149 -10.22 29.55 22.69
CA ASP A 149 -9.18 30.57 22.70
C ASP A 149 -9.53 31.67 21.67
N PRO A 150 -9.48 32.97 22.02
CA PRO A 150 -9.78 34.07 21.09
C PRO A 150 -8.91 34.08 19.82
N GLU A 151 -7.73 33.46 19.82
CA GLU A 151 -6.85 33.42 18.64
C GLU A 151 -7.20 32.29 17.65
N VAL A 152 -8.04 31.34 18.06
CA VAL A 152 -8.35 30.12 17.28
C VAL A 152 -9.86 30.05 17.02
N PRO A 153 -10.31 29.65 15.81
CA PRO A 153 -11.73 29.47 15.57
C PRO A 153 -12.30 28.38 16.48
N GLU A 154 -13.27 28.79 17.31
CA GLU A 154 -14.08 27.94 18.17
C GLU A 154 -14.75 26.82 17.34
N VAL A 155 -14.76 25.59 17.86
CA VAL A 155 -15.38 24.43 17.20
C VAL A 155 -16.48 23.90 18.10
N LEU A 156 -17.72 23.94 17.62
CA LEU A 156 -18.86 23.30 18.29
C LEU A 156 -19.57 22.34 17.35
N TYR A 157 -19.88 21.15 17.85
CA TYR A 157 -20.62 20.13 17.12
C TYR A 157 -21.47 19.29 18.07
N PHE A 158 -22.50 18.66 17.51
CA PHE A 158 -23.40 17.76 18.22
C PHE A 158 -23.05 16.32 17.86
N VAL A 159 -23.19 15.40 18.80
CA VAL A 159 -22.94 13.96 18.56
C VAL A 159 -24.13 13.16 19.06
N SER A 160 -24.65 12.27 18.23
CA SER A 160 -25.66 11.28 18.64
C SER A 160 -25.05 9.89 18.66
N GLN A 161 -25.12 9.24 19.82
CA GLN A 161 -24.58 7.90 20.02
C GLN A 161 -25.45 6.84 19.33
N SER A 162 -26.78 7.00 19.39
CA SER A 162 -27.75 6.10 18.75
C SER A 162 -27.65 6.12 17.23
N LEU A 163 -27.47 7.30 16.63
CA LEU A 163 -27.32 7.44 15.18
C LEU A 163 -25.88 7.19 14.69
N LYS A 164 -24.89 7.13 15.59
CA LYS A 164 -23.45 7.03 15.28
C LYS A 164 -22.98 8.14 14.32
N GLN A 165 -23.43 9.36 14.58
CA GLN A 165 -23.24 10.50 13.69
C GLN A 165 -22.82 11.75 14.46
N VAL A 166 -21.98 12.55 13.81
CA VAL A 166 -21.66 13.92 14.23
C VAL A 166 -22.50 14.86 13.38
N ILE A 167 -23.21 15.77 14.03
CA ILE A 167 -24.06 16.78 13.42
C ILE A 167 -23.39 18.13 13.64
N ASN A 168 -22.95 18.73 12.55
CA ASN A 168 -22.44 20.09 12.56
C ASN A 168 -23.58 21.06 12.30
N TYR A 169 -23.41 22.32 12.68
CA TYR A 169 -24.26 23.41 12.22
C TYR A 169 -23.45 24.30 11.27
N ALA A 170 -24.03 24.63 10.13
CA ALA A 170 -23.49 25.55 9.15
C ALA A 170 -24.42 26.76 9.04
N TYR A 171 -23.85 27.90 8.70
CA TYR A 171 -24.63 29.09 8.35
C TYR A 171 -24.69 29.19 6.83
N ASP A 172 -25.88 29.03 6.26
CA ASP A 172 -26.17 29.28 4.86
C ASP A 172 -26.43 30.79 4.66
N CYS A 173 -25.68 31.43 3.76
CA CYS A 173 -26.03 32.77 3.27
C CYS A 173 -27.16 32.63 2.24
N PRO A 174 -28.34 33.24 2.44
CA PRO A 174 -29.39 33.28 1.42
C PRO A 174 -29.03 34.18 0.23
N CYS A 175 -27.90 34.89 0.29
CA CYS A 175 -27.47 35.85 -0.69
C CYS A 175 -26.97 35.17 -1.98
N SER A 176 -27.52 35.56 -3.13
CA SER A 176 -27.14 35.02 -4.46
C SER A 176 -25.72 35.42 -4.93
N ASN A 177 -24.94 36.11 -4.09
CA ASN A 177 -23.65 36.67 -4.45
C ASN A 177 -22.50 35.92 -3.74
N PRO A 178 -21.65 35.17 -4.47
CA PRO A 178 -20.60 34.32 -3.89
C PRO A 178 -19.43 35.10 -3.27
N THR A 179 -19.40 36.43 -3.35
CA THR A 179 -18.35 37.30 -2.76
C THR A 179 -18.70 37.81 -1.36
N HIS A 180 -19.89 37.50 -0.84
CA HIS A 180 -20.30 37.96 0.47
C HIS A 180 -19.54 37.18 1.56
N LEU A 181 -18.67 37.86 2.30
CA LEU A 181 -18.03 37.26 3.46
C LEU A 181 -19.10 36.95 4.52
N ARG A 182 -18.99 35.74 5.09
CA ARG A 182 -19.95 35.09 5.99
C ARG A 182 -20.41 35.94 7.19
N GLU A 183 -19.62 36.93 7.58
CA GLU A 183 -19.84 37.85 8.70
C GLU A 183 -20.71 39.07 8.35
N GLN A 184 -20.98 39.34 7.06
CA GLN A 184 -21.73 40.52 6.62
C GLN A 184 -23.19 40.21 6.26
N CYS A 185 -23.65 38.96 6.41
CA CYS A 185 -25.01 38.57 6.05
C CYS A 185 -26.03 39.04 7.11
N PRO A 186 -27.08 39.79 6.73
CA PRO A 186 -28.07 40.29 7.69
C PRO A 186 -29.02 39.21 8.24
N SER A 187 -29.06 38.00 7.66
CA SER A 187 -29.86 36.86 8.16
C SER A 187 -29.29 35.49 7.76
N PRO A 188 -28.22 35.02 8.43
CA PRO A 188 -27.68 33.69 8.15
C PRO A 188 -28.67 32.59 8.59
N LYS A 189 -29.02 31.68 7.67
CA LYS A 189 -29.87 30.52 8.01
C LYS A 189 -28.99 29.42 8.59
N LEU A 190 -29.41 28.82 9.68
CA LEU A 190 -28.70 27.71 10.29
C LEU A 190 -29.14 26.41 9.59
N ARG A 191 -28.18 25.56 9.23
CA ARG A 191 -28.43 24.24 8.64
C ARG A 191 -27.68 23.18 9.41
N LEU A 192 -28.37 22.08 9.75
CA LEU A 192 -27.74 20.90 10.33
C LEU A 192 -27.12 20.05 9.22
N GLU A 193 -25.82 19.76 9.34
CA GLU A 193 -25.08 18.93 8.41
C GLU A 193 -24.58 17.67 9.13
N THR A 194 -25.12 16.53 8.73
CA THR A 194 -24.61 15.24 9.19
C THR A 194 -23.26 14.97 8.57
N THR A 195 -22.27 14.71 9.42
CA THR A 195 -20.93 14.33 9.00
C THR A 195 -20.75 12.82 8.96
N SER A 196 -19.68 12.40 8.30
CA SER A 196 -19.21 11.05 8.14
C SER A 196 -19.01 10.28 9.46
N ARG A 197 -19.20 8.95 9.39
CA ARG A 197 -19.06 8.03 10.52
C ARG A 197 -17.64 8.01 11.08
N THR A 198 -16.63 8.34 10.27
CA THR A 198 -15.26 8.49 10.75
C THR A 198 -15.16 9.54 11.86
N ARG A 199 -15.87 10.67 11.76
CA ARG A 199 -15.85 11.70 12.81
C ARG A 199 -16.50 11.21 14.11
N PHE A 200 -17.55 10.40 14.00
CA PHE A 200 -18.19 9.78 15.18
C PHE A 200 -17.21 8.87 15.94
N TRP A 201 -16.53 7.96 15.24
CA TRP A 201 -15.55 7.08 15.90
C TRP A 201 -14.34 7.86 16.44
N LYS A 202 -13.93 8.94 15.78
CA LYS A 202 -12.90 9.85 16.33
C LYS A 202 -13.36 10.47 17.65
N HIS A 203 -14.58 10.99 17.70
CA HIS A 203 -15.16 11.53 18.92
C HIS A 203 -15.21 10.47 20.04
N LEU A 204 -15.70 9.27 19.73
CA LEU A 204 -15.80 8.17 20.71
C LEU A 204 -14.42 7.74 21.22
N ALA A 205 -13.39 7.80 20.37
CA ALA A 205 -12.00 7.56 20.77
C ALA A 205 -11.39 8.71 21.57
N SER A 206 -11.84 9.95 21.38
CA SER A 206 -11.33 11.14 22.10
C SER A 206 -11.96 11.30 23.48
N TYR A 207 -13.23 10.89 23.64
CA TYR A 207 -13.98 11.05 24.90
C TYR A 207 -14.65 9.73 25.35
N PRO A 208 -13.90 8.66 25.66
CA PRO A 208 -14.47 7.36 26.02
C PRO A 208 -14.81 7.22 27.51
N MET A 209 -14.27 8.07 28.39
CA MET A 209 -14.24 7.86 29.85
C MET A 209 -15.56 8.17 30.55
N HIS A 210 -16.40 9.03 29.97
CA HIS A 210 -17.71 9.40 30.52
C HIS A 210 -18.84 8.46 30.08
N ILE A 211 -18.49 7.43 29.31
CA ILE A 211 -19.44 6.53 28.66
C ILE A 211 -19.86 5.42 29.61
N THR A 212 -21.18 5.24 29.73
CA THR A 212 -21.79 4.24 30.61
C THR A 212 -22.30 3.00 29.87
N ALA A 213 -22.53 3.11 28.56
CA ALA A 213 -22.90 2.00 27.69
C ALA A 213 -22.29 2.21 26.29
N LEU A 214 -21.94 1.11 25.61
CA LEU A 214 -21.51 1.22 24.21
C LEU A 214 -22.68 1.69 23.32
N PRO A 215 -22.40 2.49 22.27
CA PRO A 215 -23.44 2.85 21.31
C PRO A 215 -24.03 1.58 20.68
N PRO A 216 -25.33 1.58 20.34
CA PRO A 216 -26.04 0.37 19.91
C PRO A 216 -25.37 -0.27 18.70
N GLU A 217 -25.30 -1.60 18.66
CA GLU A 217 -24.69 -2.38 17.56
C GLU A 217 -23.19 -2.10 17.28
N SER A 218 -22.49 -1.28 18.06
CA SER A 218 -21.08 -0.95 17.79
C SER A 218 -20.17 -2.18 17.77
N GLU A 219 -20.42 -3.13 18.66
CA GLU A 219 -19.69 -4.40 18.70
C GLU A 219 -20.00 -5.28 17.51
N VAL A 220 -21.27 -5.33 17.11
CA VAL A 220 -21.72 -6.13 15.97
C VAL A 220 -21.09 -5.58 14.70
N ASP A 221 -21.05 -4.25 14.54
CA ASP A 221 -20.39 -3.60 13.41
C ASP A 221 -18.90 -3.92 13.39
N PHE A 222 -18.21 -3.77 14.53
CA PHE A 222 -16.80 -4.10 14.68
C PHE A 222 -16.50 -5.55 14.27
N LEU A 223 -17.25 -6.52 14.79
CA LEU A 223 -17.09 -7.94 14.48
C LEU A 223 -17.38 -8.22 13.00
N LYS A 224 -18.47 -7.67 12.45
CA LYS A 224 -18.81 -7.83 11.03
C LYS A 224 -17.68 -7.35 10.13
N VAL A 225 -17.11 -6.17 10.41
CA VAL A 225 -16.03 -5.64 9.58
C VAL A 225 -14.77 -6.47 9.70
N LEU A 226 -14.37 -6.87 10.91
CA LEU A 226 -13.15 -7.65 11.09
C LEU A 226 -13.25 -9.03 10.43
N VAL A 227 -14.39 -9.71 10.55
CA VAL A 227 -14.62 -11.01 9.88
C VAL A 227 -14.62 -10.85 8.36
N HIS A 228 -15.37 -9.88 7.84
CA HIS A 228 -15.39 -9.62 6.40
C HIS A 228 -14.00 -9.25 5.87
N GLY A 229 -13.32 -8.30 6.51
CA GLY A 229 -11.99 -7.85 6.10
C GLY A 229 -10.94 -8.96 6.15
N SER A 230 -10.99 -9.84 7.16
CA SER A 230 -10.10 -11.01 7.24
C SER A 230 -10.36 -11.99 6.10
N ASN A 231 -11.64 -12.25 5.77
CA ASN A 231 -11.99 -13.11 4.64
C ASN A 231 -11.56 -12.51 3.30
N GLU A 232 -11.76 -11.21 3.09
CA GLU A 232 -11.32 -10.51 1.87
C GLU A 232 -9.80 -10.60 1.70
N ARG A 233 -9.03 -10.57 2.79
CA ARG A 233 -7.57 -10.74 2.71
C ARG A 233 -7.16 -12.17 2.38
N ILE A 234 -7.90 -13.17 2.87
CA ILE A 234 -7.65 -14.57 2.53
C ILE A 234 -7.98 -14.84 1.05
N LEU A 235 -9.09 -14.27 0.54
CA LEU A 235 -9.58 -14.52 -0.81
C LEU A 235 -8.86 -13.66 -1.86
N ASP A 236 -8.64 -12.38 -1.56
CA ASP A 236 -8.17 -11.35 -2.50
C ASP A 236 -7.13 -10.42 -1.85
N GLU A 237 -6.08 -10.99 -1.27
CA GLU A 237 -5.02 -10.31 -0.48
C GLU A 237 -4.56 -8.97 -1.10
N ARG A 238 -4.23 -8.99 -2.40
CA ARG A 238 -3.67 -7.84 -3.11
C ARG A 238 -4.69 -6.82 -3.57
N LYS A 239 -5.99 -7.10 -3.49
CA LYS A 239 -7.06 -6.21 -4.00
C LYS A 239 -8.00 -5.71 -2.90
N SER A 240 -7.91 -6.31 -1.72
CA SER A 240 -8.72 -5.93 -0.57
C SER A 240 -8.55 -4.46 -0.20
N MET A 241 -9.66 -3.80 0.12
CA MET A 241 -9.66 -2.45 0.69
C MET A 241 -9.41 -2.46 2.21
N PHE A 242 -9.35 -3.64 2.84
CA PHE A 242 -9.24 -3.74 4.28
C PHE A 242 -7.89 -3.17 4.77
N PRO A 243 -7.90 -2.17 5.68
CA PRO A 243 -6.72 -1.36 5.97
C PRO A 243 -5.70 -2.02 6.91
N TYR A 244 -5.96 -3.23 7.38
CA TYR A 244 -5.17 -3.91 8.40
C TYR A 244 -4.59 -5.22 7.86
N THR A 245 -3.45 -5.64 8.42
CA THR A 245 -2.86 -6.96 8.15
C THR A 245 -3.62 -8.06 8.89
N ASP A 246 -3.43 -9.32 8.48
CA ASP A 246 -4.06 -10.47 9.13
C ASP A 246 -3.61 -10.59 10.60
N GLU A 247 -2.31 -10.35 10.85
CA GLU A 247 -1.74 -10.28 12.20
C GLU A 247 -2.40 -9.17 13.04
N GLN A 248 -2.63 -7.99 12.46
CA GLN A 248 -3.29 -6.87 13.14
C GLN A 248 -4.75 -7.21 13.45
N ALA A 249 -5.49 -7.75 12.49
CA ALA A 249 -6.89 -8.14 12.67
C ALA A 249 -7.03 -9.21 13.76
N GLN A 250 -6.15 -10.22 13.74
CA GLN A 250 -6.10 -11.24 14.78
C GLN A 250 -5.81 -10.63 16.16
N ARG A 251 -4.85 -9.68 16.24
CA ARG A 251 -4.52 -9.01 17.49
C ARG A 251 -5.67 -8.13 18.00
N PHE A 252 -6.39 -7.43 17.12
CA PHE A 252 -7.58 -6.65 17.50
C PHE A 252 -8.70 -7.52 18.05
N MET A 253 -8.92 -8.69 17.44
CA MET A 253 -9.88 -9.69 17.93
C MET A 253 -9.46 -10.26 19.28
N GLN A 254 -8.17 -10.50 19.48
CA GLN A 254 -7.66 -10.97 20.76
C GLN A 254 -7.90 -9.94 21.87
N VAL A 255 -7.49 -8.68 21.66
CA VAL A 255 -7.71 -7.59 22.64
C VAL A 255 -9.20 -7.40 22.93
N TYR A 256 -10.07 -7.47 21.92
CA TYR A 256 -11.51 -7.39 22.12
C TYR A 256 -12.03 -8.52 23.04
N ARG A 257 -11.59 -9.77 22.83
CA ARG A 257 -11.97 -10.90 23.68
C ARG A 257 -11.45 -10.74 25.10
N ASP A 258 -10.20 -10.33 25.25
CA ASP A 258 -9.56 -10.14 26.56
C ASP A 258 -10.32 -9.08 27.38
N LEU A 259 -10.71 -7.95 26.75
CA LEU A 259 -11.51 -6.89 27.39
C LEU A 259 -12.94 -7.36 27.74
N LYS A 260 -13.50 -8.31 26.98
CA LYS A 260 -14.83 -8.89 27.23
C LYS A 260 -14.86 -9.93 28.34
N CYS A 261 -13.74 -10.63 28.58
CA CYS A 261 -13.63 -11.65 29.62
C CYS A 261 -13.62 -11.07 31.04
N VAL A 262 -13.42 -9.75 31.20
CA VAL A 262 -13.50 -9.10 32.51
C VAL A 262 -14.98 -8.96 32.91
N PRO A 263 -15.41 -9.54 34.04
CA PRO A 263 -16.82 -9.54 34.43
C PRO A 263 -17.39 -8.12 34.52
N TYR A 264 -18.44 -7.85 33.74
CA TYR A 264 -19.27 -6.68 33.92
C TYR A 264 -20.08 -6.85 35.21
N GLY A 265 -19.58 -6.26 36.29
CA GLY A 265 -20.27 -6.24 37.57
C GLY A 265 -19.62 -7.20 38.56
N GLN A 266 -18.80 -6.65 39.44
CA GLN A 266 -19.20 -6.32 40.81
C GLN A 266 -18.13 -5.37 41.37
N GLY A 267 -18.40 -4.07 41.32
CA GLY A 267 -17.56 -3.04 41.93
C GLY A 267 -16.84 -2.15 40.92
N ARG A 268 -17.19 -0.85 40.94
CA ARG A 268 -16.45 0.40 40.61
C ARG A 268 -15.47 0.49 39.43
N TYR A 269 -15.19 -0.58 38.70
CA TYR A 269 -14.27 -0.61 37.56
C TYR A 269 -15.06 -0.99 36.31
N SER A 270 -15.10 -0.07 35.34
CA SER A 270 -15.67 -0.34 34.03
C SER A 270 -14.53 -0.44 33.03
N VAL A 271 -14.33 -1.61 32.41
CA VAL A 271 -13.42 -1.78 31.25
C VAL A 271 -14.04 -1.17 29.99
N LEU A 272 -15.27 -0.67 30.09
CA LEU A 272 -16.05 -0.12 28.99
C LEU A 272 -15.35 1.04 28.27
N PRO A 273 -14.71 2.03 28.93
CA PRO A 273 -13.98 3.08 28.21
C PRO A 273 -12.84 2.52 27.36
N ALA A 274 -12.10 1.53 27.86
CA ALA A 274 -11.04 0.86 27.11
C ALA A 274 -11.60 0.07 25.93
N LEU A 275 -12.73 -0.60 26.10
CA LEU A 275 -13.42 -1.31 25.02
C LEU A 275 -13.97 -0.35 23.95
N ALA A 276 -14.60 0.74 24.37
CA ALA A 276 -15.11 1.79 23.48
C ALA A 276 -13.97 2.43 22.70
N TRP A 277 -12.86 2.76 23.37
CA TRP A 277 -11.66 3.30 22.74
C TRP A 277 -11.08 2.31 21.73
N HIS A 278 -10.91 1.04 22.10
CA HIS A 278 -10.36 -0.01 21.21
C HIS A 278 -11.19 -0.16 19.93
N ILE A 279 -12.51 -0.33 20.06
CA ILE A 279 -13.43 -0.44 18.92
C ILE A 279 -13.33 0.82 18.06
N SER A 280 -13.36 2.00 18.67
CA SER A 280 -13.31 3.27 17.97
C SER A 280 -12.03 3.43 17.16
N ARG A 281 -10.87 3.18 17.77
CA ARG A 281 -9.56 3.28 17.09
C ARG A 281 -9.48 2.40 15.86
N VAL A 282 -10.02 1.19 15.93
CA VAL A 282 -10.07 0.27 14.78
C VAL A 282 -11.05 0.79 13.72
N MET A 283 -12.24 1.23 14.14
CA MET A 283 -13.30 1.70 13.24
C MET A 283 -12.97 3.01 12.52
N ILE A 284 -12.14 3.90 13.09
CA ILE A 284 -11.71 5.15 12.44
C ILE A 284 -11.07 4.87 11.07
N LYS A 285 -10.10 3.94 10.99
CA LYS A 285 -9.40 3.65 9.73
C LYS A 285 -10.32 2.93 8.74
N ILE A 286 -11.20 2.06 9.24
CA ILE A 286 -12.21 1.36 8.44
C ILE A 286 -13.17 2.35 7.79
N GLU A 287 -13.79 3.23 8.57
CA GLU A 287 -14.76 4.19 8.04
C GLU A 287 -14.09 5.21 7.11
N ALA A 288 -12.83 5.58 7.36
CA ALA A 288 -12.08 6.44 6.46
C ALA A 288 -11.88 5.79 5.07
N VAL A 289 -11.60 4.48 5.02
CA VAL A 289 -11.54 3.72 3.77
C VAL A 289 -12.93 3.64 3.12
N ARG A 290 -13.97 3.36 3.90
CA ARG A 290 -15.35 3.29 3.39
C ARG A 290 -15.80 4.60 2.74
N GLU A 291 -15.42 5.73 3.34
CA GLU A 291 -15.67 7.07 2.80
C GLU A 291 -14.91 7.30 1.49
N LEU A 292 -13.62 6.96 1.46
CA LEU A 292 -12.77 7.07 0.27
C LEU A 292 -13.34 6.28 -0.92
N TYR A 293 -13.89 5.10 -0.64
CA TYR A 293 -14.44 4.19 -1.65
C TYR A 293 -15.97 4.24 -1.77
N HIS A 294 -16.60 5.29 -1.22
CA HIS A 294 -18.03 5.58 -1.36
C HIS A 294 -18.95 4.40 -1.02
N TYR A 295 -18.62 3.64 0.03
CA TYR A 295 -19.42 2.50 0.50
C TYR A 295 -20.89 2.88 0.71
N GLY A 296 -21.79 1.97 0.34
CA GLY A 296 -23.24 2.18 0.48
C GLY A 296 -23.85 3.12 -0.56
N THR A 297 -23.07 3.63 -1.53
CA THR A 297 -23.57 4.45 -2.63
C THR A 297 -23.50 3.72 -3.97
N LYS A 298 -24.14 4.27 -5.01
CA LYS A 298 -24.01 3.76 -6.39
C LYS A 298 -22.58 3.86 -6.96
N LYS A 299 -21.72 4.65 -6.33
CA LYS A 299 -20.30 4.81 -6.69
C LYS A 299 -19.38 3.93 -5.84
N ALA A 300 -19.95 3.03 -5.02
CA ALA A 300 -19.18 2.11 -4.19
C ALA A 300 -18.28 1.24 -5.05
N ARG A 301 -17.05 1.02 -4.58
CA ARG A 301 -16.08 0.15 -5.23
C ARG A 301 -15.88 -1.13 -4.44
N VAL A 302 -15.58 -2.21 -5.15
CA VAL A 302 -15.35 -3.56 -4.61
C VAL A 302 -13.87 -3.83 -4.39
N TYR A 303 -13.02 -3.25 -5.23
CA TYR A 303 -11.57 -3.38 -5.10
C TYR A 303 -10.91 -2.03 -4.87
N ARG A 304 -9.76 -2.08 -4.19
CA ARG A 304 -8.91 -0.91 -4.07
C ARG A 304 -8.41 -0.45 -5.43
N ASP A 305 -7.89 0.78 -5.48
CA ASP A 305 -7.13 1.26 -6.63
C ASP A 305 -5.87 0.44 -6.84
N ILE A 306 -5.69 -0.09 -8.05
CA ILE A 306 -4.47 -0.84 -8.44
C ILE A 306 -3.89 -0.28 -9.75
N ALA A 307 -4.72 0.34 -10.58
CA ALA A 307 -4.30 0.84 -11.88
C ALA A 307 -3.18 1.89 -11.77
N VAL A 308 -2.10 1.65 -12.50
CA VAL A 308 -1.00 2.60 -12.67
C VAL A 308 -1.29 3.50 -13.88
N GLU A 309 -1.05 4.80 -13.74
CA GLU A 309 -1.24 5.76 -14.84
C GLU A 309 -0.37 5.40 -16.06
N THR A 310 -0.99 5.41 -17.24
CA THR A 310 -0.25 5.13 -18.49
C THR A 310 0.79 6.22 -18.77
N PRO A 311 2.03 5.84 -19.15
CA PRO A 311 3.08 6.82 -19.41
C PRO A 311 2.80 7.63 -20.69
N THR A 312 2.97 8.95 -20.59
CA THR A 312 2.93 9.86 -21.73
C THR A 312 4.07 9.58 -22.71
N TRP A 313 3.95 10.03 -23.97
CA TRP A 313 4.97 9.80 -25.00
C TRP A 313 6.36 10.36 -24.62
N ARG A 314 6.41 11.48 -23.89
CA ARG A 314 7.66 12.05 -23.35
C ARG A 314 8.34 11.11 -22.36
N LYS A 315 7.55 10.49 -21.46
CA LYS A 315 8.06 9.47 -20.53
C LYS A 315 8.59 8.26 -21.28
N ARG A 316 7.93 7.83 -22.35
CA ARG A 316 8.43 6.72 -23.21
C ARG A 316 9.77 7.03 -23.86
N LEU A 317 9.98 8.25 -24.33
CA LEU A 317 11.28 8.66 -24.89
C LEU A 317 12.40 8.62 -23.83
N VAL A 318 12.13 9.13 -22.62
CA VAL A 318 13.05 9.04 -21.49
C VAL A 318 13.32 7.58 -21.12
N ASP A 319 12.31 6.72 -21.16
CA ASP A 319 12.47 5.30 -20.87
C ASP A 319 13.37 4.59 -21.89
N VAL A 320 13.33 4.97 -23.16
CA VAL A 320 14.25 4.44 -24.20
C VAL A 320 15.69 4.86 -23.92
N LEU A 321 15.92 6.12 -23.55
CA LEU A 321 17.27 6.59 -23.20
C LEU A 321 17.81 5.88 -21.94
N LEU A 322 16.96 5.74 -20.92
CA LEU A 322 17.34 5.07 -19.67
C LEU A 322 17.48 3.56 -19.85
N PHE A 323 16.79 2.94 -20.80
CA PHE A 323 16.93 1.52 -21.11
C PHE A 323 18.38 1.15 -21.41
N CYS A 324 19.09 1.96 -22.20
CA CYS A 324 20.48 1.71 -22.54
C CYS A 324 21.41 1.71 -21.32
N VAL A 325 21.09 2.49 -20.28
CA VAL A 325 21.94 2.65 -19.09
C VAL A 325 21.56 1.69 -17.97
N PHE A 326 20.26 1.45 -17.79
CA PHE A 326 19.69 0.71 -16.66
C PHE A 326 19.15 -0.67 -17.04
N PHE A 327 19.25 -1.10 -18.30
CA PHE A 327 18.71 -2.39 -18.76
C PHE A 327 17.23 -2.58 -18.37
N ASN A 328 16.42 -1.53 -18.51
CA ASN A 328 15.01 -1.47 -18.11
C ASN A 328 14.71 -1.56 -16.59
N SER A 329 15.71 -1.76 -15.72
CA SER A 329 15.51 -1.87 -14.26
C SER A 329 14.86 -0.63 -13.65
N HIS A 330 15.15 0.57 -14.21
CA HIS A 330 14.53 1.83 -13.79
C HIS A 330 13.01 1.79 -13.94
N ARG A 331 12.51 1.18 -15.01
CA ARG A 331 11.08 1.06 -15.29
C ARG A 331 10.42 0.10 -14.30
N THR A 332 11.03 -1.07 -14.09
CA THR A 332 10.55 -2.05 -13.11
C THR A 332 10.48 -1.44 -11.71
N TYR A 333 11.52 -0.71 -11.30
CA TYR A 333 11.53 -0.02 -10.00
C TYR A 333 10.48 1.09 -9.92
N ARG A 334 10.27 1.85 -11.00
CA ARG A 334 9.23 2.89 -11.05
C ARG A 334 7.84 2.28 -10.95
N GLU A 335 7.55 1.24 -11.71
CA GLU A 335 6.27 0.52 -11.72
C GLU A 335 5.97 -0.08 -10.34
N ARG A 336 6.97 -0.69 -9.69
CA ARG A 336 6.85 -1.18 -8.31
C ARG A 336 6.55 -0.03 -7.33
N LEU A 337 7.26 1.10 -7.43
CA LEU A 337 6.95 2.27 -6.60
C LEU A 337 5.53 2.80 -6.87
N GLU A 338 5.10 2.89 -8.13
CA GLU A 338 3.75 3.33 -8.52
C GLU A 338 2.68 2.39 -7.97
N SER A 339 2.92 1.08 -7.98
CA SER A 339 2.00 0.07 -7.44
C SER A 339 1.76 0.18 -5.93
N THR A 340 2.70 0.78 -5.18
CA THR A 340 2.51 1.07 -3.74
C THR A 340 1.71 2.34 -3.49
N ARG A 341 1.52 3.17 -4.52
CA ARG A 341 0.75 4.41 -4.45
C ARG A 341 -0.22 4.70 -5.61
N PRO A 342 -1.14 3.76 -5.95
CA PRO A 342 -2.24 4.00 -6.87
C PRO A 342 -2.93 5.34 -6.61
N LYS A 343 -3.13 6.13 -7.67
CA LYS A 343 -3.73 7.47 -7.64
C LYS A 343 -3.11 8.43 -6.60
N GLY A 344 -1.85 8.23 -6.22
CA GLY A 344 -1.12 9.06 -5.26
C GLY A 344 -1.37 8.75 -3.79
N HIS A 345 -2.18 7.74 -3.47
CA HIS A 345 -2.45 7.28 -2.10
C HIS A 345 -1.57 6.09 -1.76
N VAL A 346 -0.76 6.21 -0.70
CA VAL A 346 0.20 5.16 -0.31
C VAL A 346 -0.49 4.04 0.45
N TYR A 347 -0.31 2.81 -0.01
CA TYR A 347 -0.68 1.61 0.73
C TYR A 347 0.52 1.11 1.52
N LEU A 348 0.43 1.24 2.84
CA LEU A 348 1.54 0.94 3.72
C LEU A 348 2.01 -0.53 3.67
N PRO A 349 1.13 -1.54 3.63
CA PRO A 349 1.57 -2.94 3.51
C PRO A 349 2.42 -3.16 2.26
N ASP A 350 1.95 -2.71 1.10
CA ASP A 350 2.68 -2.83 -0.17
C ASP A 350 4.00 -2.06 -0.16
N PHE A 351 4.01 -0.87 0.44
CA PHE A 351 5.24 -0.09 0.58
C PHE A 351 6.29 -0.82 1.43
N ARG A 352 5.89 -1.36 2.58
CA ARG A 352 6.78 -2.13 3.45
C ARG A 352 7.30 -3.38 2.76
N GLU A 353 6.44 -4.10 2.04
CA GLU A 353 6.81 -5.28 1.28
C GLU A 353 7.79 -4.94 0.15
N LEU A 354 7.54 -3.85 -0.57
CA LEU A 354 8.48 -3.33 -1.56
C LEU A 354 9.85 -3.03 -0.92
N MET A 355 9.89 -2.33 0.21
CA MET A 355 11.16 -2.01 0.88
C MET A 355 11.90 -3.28 1.32
N LYS A 356 11.20 -4.29 1.87
CA LYS A 356 11.81 -5.58 2.23
C LYS A 356 12.41 -6.27 1.01
N SER A 357 11.66 -6.33 -0.09
CA SER A 357 12.12 -6.94 -1.33
C SER A 357 13.35 -6.22 -1.91
N LEU A 358 13.37 -4.88 -1.89
CA LEU A 358 14.54 -4.10 -2.33
C LEU A 358 15.78 -4.33 -1.47
N LEU A 359 15.62 -4.48 -0.15
CA LEU A 359 16.73 -4.77 0.76
C LEU A 359 17.40 -6.11 0.44
N VAL A 360 16.60 -7.13 0.11
CA VAL A 360 17.12 -8.44 -0.35
C VAL A 360 17.85 -8.29 -1.68
N GLU A 361 17.23 -7.64 -2.67
CA GLU A 361 17.85 -7.43 -3.98
C GLU A 361 19.21 -6.71 -3.91
N TRP A 362 19.33 -5.66 -3.09
CA TRP A 362 20.59 -4.95 -2.92
C TRP A 362 21.63 -5.78 -2.16
N SER A 363 21.21 -6.57 -1.18
CA SER A 363 22.09 -7.50 -0.47
C SER A 363 22.68 -8.55 -1.42
N ASP A 364 21.83 -9.17 -2.24
CA ASP A 364 22.24 -10.19 -3.22
C ASP A 364 23.13 -9.59 -4.31
N SER A 365 22.83 -8.36 -4.74
CA SER A 365 23.67 -7.62 -5.69
C SER A 365 25.09 -7.40 -5.16
N ASN A 366 25.22 -7.03 -3.88
CA ASN A 366 26.52 -6.82 -3.24
C ASN A 366 27.34 -8.13 -3.18
N LEU A 367 26.67 -9.26 -2.90
CA LEU A 367 27.31 -10.56 -2.88
C LEU A 367 27.85 -10.92 -4.27
N LEU A 368 27.02 -10.81 -5.31
CA LEU A 368 27.42 -11.09 -6.70
C LEU A 368 28.52 -10.14 -7.18
N ALA A 369 28.43 -8.85 -6.89
CA ALA A 369 29.46 -7.87 -7.26
C ALA A 369 30.82 -8.24 -6.63
N THR A 370 30.83 -8.75 -5.39
CA THR A 370 32.06 -9.20 -4.72
C THR A 370 32.71 -10.36 -5.47
N VAL A 371 31.92 -11.32 -5.98
CA VAL A 371 32.41 -12.43 -6.81
C VAL A 371 33.08 -11.90 -8.08
N PHE A 372 32.50 -10.89 -8.73
CA PHE A 372 33.11 -10.27 -9.90
C PHE A 372 34.40 -9.52 -9.58
N VAL A 373 34.49 -8.82 -8.43
CA VAL A 373 35.77 -8.23 -7.99
C VAL A 373 36.84 -9.31 -7.87
N SER A 374 36.55 -10.42 -7.18
CA SER A 374 37.50 -11.54 -7.04
C SER A 374 37.88 -12.17 -8.37
N ALA A 375 36.91 -12.40 -9.27
CA ALA A 375 37.15 -12.95 -10.59
C ALA A 375 38.03 -12.02 -11.46
N ASN A 376 37.78 -10.70 -11.40
CA ASN A 376 38.61 -9.73 -12.11
C ASN A 376 40.04 -9.67 -11.57
N VAL A 377 40.24 -9.72 -10.25
CA VAL A 377 41.59 -9.77 -9.65
C VAL A 377 42.34 -11.02 -10.11
N ALA A 378 41.69 -12.18 -10.15
CA ALA A 378 42.27 -13.41 -10.68
C ALA A 378 42.60 -13.28 -12.18
N PHE A 379 41.68 -12.72 -12.97
CA PHE A 379 41.87 -12.52 -14.41
C PHE A 379 43.04 -11.58 -14.73
N LEU A 380 43.19 -10.48 -13.96
CA LEU A 380 44.30 -9.53 -14.11
C LEU A 380 45.66 -10.12 -13.71
N SER A 381 45.68 -11.21 -12.93
CA SER A 381 46.93 -11.91 -12.58
C SER A 381 47.47 -12.80 -13.70
N VAL A 382 46.68 -13.05 -14.76
CA VAL A 382 47.10 -13.84 -15.91
C VAL A 382 48.15 -13.06 -16.72
N PRO A 383 49.36 -13.60 -16.92
CA PRO A 383 50.41 -12.89 -17.65
C PRO A 383 50.13 -12.82 -19.16
N ASN A 384 50.72 -11.84 -19.84
CA ASN A 384 50.66 -11.65 -21.30
C ASN A 384 49.28 -11.30 -21.89
N ASN A 385 48.40 -10.70 -21.09
CA ASN A 385 47.11 -10.20 -21.58
C ASN A 385 47.30 -8.95 -22.45
N SER A 386 46.58 -8.84 -23.57
CA SER A 386 46.53 -7.61 -24.36
C SER A 386 45.79 -6.49 -23.61
N ALA A 387 45.99 -5.24 -24.03
CA ALA A 387 45.42 -4.08 -23.33
C ALA A 387 43.88 -4.09 -23.30
N PHE A 388 43.22 -4.62 -24.35
CA PHE A 388 41.76 -4.55 -24.47
C PHE A 388 41.00 -5.41 -23.45
N PRO A 389 41.28 -6.72 -23.27
CA PRO A 389 40.71 -7.53 -22.18
C PRO A 389 40.98 -6.96 -20.78
N GLN A 390 42.17 -6.38 -20.57
CA GLN A 390 42.52 -5.77 -19.28
C GLN A 390 41.64 -4.55 -18.99
N ILE A 391 41.45 -3.65 -19.96
CA ILE A 391 40.58 -2.48 -19.80
C ILE A 391 39.14 -2.92 -19.51
N ALA A 392 38.62 -3.91 -20.24
CA ALA A 392 37.28 -4.45 -20.00
C ALA A 392 37.13 -5.04 -18.59
N SER A 393 38.15 -5.76 -18.09
CA SER A 393 38.17 -6.29 -16.72
C SER A 393 38.27 -5.18 -15.65
N LEU A 394 39.03 -4.11 -15.91
CA LEU A 394 39.08 -2.94 -15.02
C LEU A 394 37.73 -2.21 -14.97
N CYS A 395 37.05 -2.03 -16.11
CA CYS A 395 35.69 -1.50 -16.14
C CYS A 395 34.74 -2.36 -15.30
N SER A 396 34.82 -3.68 -15.43
CA SER A 396 34.02 -4.61 -14.62
C SER A 396 34.27 -4.46 -13.12
N THR A 397 35.53 -4.29 -12.74
CA THR A 397 35.93 -4.07 -11.35
C THR A 397 35.34 -2.76 -10.81
N LEU A 398 35.46 -1.65 -11.56
CA LEU A 398 34.92 -0.34 -11.16
C LEU A 398 33.39 -0.38 -10.99
N PHE A 399 32.68 -1.00 -11.93
CA PHE A 399 31.23 -1.17 -11.83
C PHE A 399 30.83 -2.07 -10.66
N SER A 400 31.59 -3.12 -10.38
CA SER A 400 31.35 -3.98 -9.21
C SER A 400 31.56 -3.22 -7.90
N MET A 401 32.62 -2.42 -7.78
CA MET A 401 32.85 -1.56 -6.61
C MET A 401 31.73 -0.53 -6.44
N LEU A 402 31.29 0.10 -7.54
CA LEU A 402 30.17 1.03 -7.51
C LEU A 402 28.88 0.36 -7.03
N SER A 403 28.60 -0.86 -7.51
CA SER A 403 27.46 -1.67 -7.07
C SER A 403 27.50 -1.92 -5.56
N ILE A 404 28.66 -2.34 -5.03
CA ILE A 404 28.85 -2.59 -3.59
C ILE A 404 28.65 -1.32 -2.76
N VAL A 405 29.31 -0.21 -3.13
CA VAL A 405 29.24 1.05 -2.36
C VAL A 405 27.82 1.57 -2.30
N ILE A 406 27.12 1.63 -3.44
CA ILE A 406 25.74 2.13 -3.50
C ILE A 406 24.78 1.13 -2.84
N GLY A 407 24.96 -0.18 -3.08
CA GLY A 407 24.10 -1.22 -2.52
C GLY A 407 24.17 -1.28 -1.00
N VAL A 408 25.37 -1.25 -0.42
CA VAL A 408 25.56 -1.17 1.05
C VAL A 408 24.95 0.12 1.60
N HIS A 409 25.15 1.26 0.93
CA HIS A 409 24.55 2.52 1.33
C HIS A 409 23.01 2.43 1.35
N HIS A 410 22.41 1.84 0.31
CA HIS A 410 20.96 1.68 0.22
C HIS A 410 20.41 0.74 1.29
N VAL A 411 21.06 -0.41 1.54
CA VAL A 411 20.68 -1.34 2.61
C VAL A 411 20.69 -0.63 3.95
N TRP A 412 21.79 0.06 4.28
CA TRP A 412 21.91 0.78 5.55
C TRP A 412 20.85 1.88 5.70
N ARG A 413 20.64 2.69 4.66
CA ARG A 413 19.72 3.82 4.70
C ARG A 413 18.25 3.40 4.77
N HIS A 414 17.87 2.31 4.09
CA HIS A 414 16.47 1.92 3.93
C HIS A 414 16.03 0.78 4.85
N ARG A 415 16.94 0.14 5.60
CA ARG A 415 16.58 -0.94 6.54
C ARG A 415 15.45 -0.54 7.51
N ARG A 416 15.49 0.67 8.05
CA ARG A 416 14.45 1.19 8.95
C ARG A 416 13.10 1.46 8.27
N ARG A 417 13.10 1.64 6.95
CA ARG A 417 11.88 1.96 6.18
C ARG A 417 11.01 0.74 5.90
N ALA A 418 11.54 -0.47 6.11
CA ALA A 418 10.76 -1.71 6.06
C ALA A 418 9.66 -1.76 7.15
N GLU A 419 9.78 -0.93 8.20
CA GLU A 419 8.83 -0.82 9.30
C GLU A 419 8.15 0.55 9.36
N ALA A 420 8.28 1.37 8.30
CA ALA A 420 7.78 2.74 8.26
C ALA A 420 6.30 2.85 8.63
N ASP A 421 5.86 3.97 9.20
CA ASP A 421 4.43 4.24 9.40
C ASP A 421 3.78 4.91 8.16
N ASP A 422 2.45 5.12 8.20
CA ASP A 422 1.69 5.72 7.09
C ASP A 422 2.26 7.11 6.72
N ASN A 423 2.65 7.91 7.72
CA ASN A 423 3.17 9.26 7.50
C ASN A 423 4.56 9.21 6.87
N GLU A 424 5.46 8.39 7.40
CA GLU A 424 6.83 8.20 6.93
C GLU A 424 6.87 7.65 5.50
N ALA A 425 6.00 6.69 5.17
CA ALA A 425 5.86 6.16 3.82
C ALA A 425 5.33 7.22 2.84
N SER A 426 4.29 7.96 3.24
CA SER A 426 3.76 9.07 2.45
C SER A 426 4.80 10.16 2.23
N GLN A 427 5.58 10.46 3.26
CA GLN A 427 6.63 11.46 3.26
C GLN A 427 7.77 11.03 2.33
N TYR A 428 8.20 9.78 2.39
CA TYR A 428 9.25 9.24 1.53
C TYR A 428 8.88 9.40 0.04
N LEU A 429 7.64 9.06 -0.32
CA LEU A 429 7.15 9.11 -1.69
C LEU A 429 6.78 10.54 -2.15
N ARG A 430 6.38 11.43 -1.25
CA ARG A 430 6.02 12.84 -1.52
C ARG A 430 7.20 13.81 -1.50
N LEU A 431 8.08 13.76 -0.49
CA LEU A 431 9.21 14.69 -0.41
C LEU A 431 10.23 14.45 -1.52
N ARG A 432 10.46 13.18 -1.88
CA ARG A 432 11.36 12.88 -3.00
C ARG A 432 10.72 13.17 -4.34
N SER A 433 9.39 13.12 -4.47
CA SER A 433 8.74 13.66 -5.67
C SER A 433 8.91 15.17 -5.72
N HIS A 434 8.66 15.94 -4.66
CA HIS A 434 8.77 17.40 -4.71
C HIS A 434 10.20 17.92 -4.94
N ARG A 435 11.23 17.32 -4.32
CA ARG A 435 12.64 17.76 -4.51
C ARG A 435 13.23 17.38 -5.88
N LEU A 436 12.70 16.34 -6.54
CA LEU A 436 13.16 15.84 -7.84
C LEU A 436 12.18 16.19 -8.97
N HIS A 437 11.60 17.39 -8.96
CA HIS A 437 10.64 17.87 -9.98
C HIS A 437 9.50 16.88 -10.31
N GLY A 438 8.93 16.25 -9.28
CA GLY A 438 7.81 15.31 -9.39
C GLY A 438 8.15 13.93 -9.95
N SER A 439 9.40 13.64 -10.30
CA SER A 439 9.72 12.45 -11.11
C SER A 439 10.02 11.23 -10.23
N LEU A 440 9.04 10.35 -10.09
CA LEU A 440 9.25 9.00 -9.53
C LEU A 440 10.30 8.20 -10.32
N THR A 441 10.44 8.50 -11.62
CA THR A 441 11.47 7.93 -12.48
C THR A 441 12.87 8.20 -11.93
N LEU A 442 13.16 9.41 -11.43
CA LEU A 442 14.48 9.71 -10.87
C LEU A 442 14.75 8.91 -9.61
N LEU A 443 13.77 8.81 -8.71
CA LEU A 443 13.88 7.95 -7.54
C LEU A 443 14.11 6.48 -7.94
N ALA A 444 13.38 5.99 -8.94
CA ALA A 444 13.54 4.64 -9.45
C ALA A 444 14.94 4.40 -10.02
N CYS A 445 15.50 5.35 -10.78
CA CYS A 445 16.89 5.26 -11.26
C CYS A 445 17.87 5.15 -10.09
N PHE A 446 17.75 6.02 -9.08
CA PHE A 446 18.63 5.98 -7.91
C PHE A 446 18.58 4.64 -7.16
N LEU A 447 17.39 4.07 -7.01
CA LEU A 447 17.19 2.78 -6.34
C LEU A 447 17.68 1.60 -7.19
N ALA A 448 17.65 1.71 -8.52
CA ALA A 448 18.12 0.69 -9.45
C ALA A 448 19.64 0.71 -9.70
N LEU A 449 20.36 1.76 -9.25
CA LEU A 449 21.80 1.93 -9.50
C LEU A 449 22.68 0.72 -9.13
N PRO A 450 22.53 0.05 -7.96
CA PRO A 450 23.36 -1.11 -7.63
C PRO A 450 23.22 -2.25 -8.64
N LEU A 451 21.98 -2.55 -9.04
CA LEU A 451 21.68 -3.58 -10.03
C LEU A 451 22.20 -3.20 -11.41
N ALA A 452 21.97 -1.97 -11.85
CA ALA A 452 22.46 -1.50 -13.16
C ALA A 452 24.00 -1.57 -13.22
N ALA A 453 24.69 -1.13 -12.16
CA ALA A 453 26.14 -1.23 -12.07
C ALA A 453 26.61 -2.71 -12.11
N LEU A 454 25.92 -3.61 -11.40
CA LEU A 454 26.23 -5.05 -11.47
C LEU A 454 26.06 -5.62 -12.89
N LEU A 455 25.00 -5.25 -13.61
CA LEU A 455 24.80 -5.68 -15.00
C LEU A 455 25.91 -5.19 -15.93
N TRP A 456 26.35 -3.94 -15.78
CA TRP A 456 27.53 -3.43 -16.50
C TRP A 456 28.81 -4.18 -16.13
N ALA A 457 28.97 -4.58 -14.87
CA ALA A 457 30.11 -5.41 -14.44
C ALA A 457 30.11 -6.79 -15.11
N ILE A 458 28.95 -7.45 -15.16
CA ILE A 458 28.78 -8.75 -15.83
C ILE A 458 29.08 -8.62 -17.33
N LEU A 459 28.52 -7.60 -17.99
CA LEU A 459 28.71 -7.37 -19.42
C LEU A 459 30.18 -7.11 -19.75
N SER A 460 30.83 -6.20 -19.03
CA SER A 460 32.24 -5.86 -19.26
C SER A 460 33.18 -7.04 -18.95
N PHE A 461 32.90 -7.85 -17.92
CA PHE A 461 33.67 -9.07 -17.67
C PHE A 461 33.48 -10.11 -18.78
N THR A 462 32.26 -10.26 -19.29
CA THR A 462 31.98 -11.15 -20.42
C THR A 462 32.76 -10.71 -21.66
N VAL A 463 32.82 -9.40 -21.93
CA VAL A 463 33.65 -8.84 -23.01
C VAL A 463 35.14 -9.09 -22.76
N ALA A 464 35.62 -8.97 -21.52
CA ALA A 464 37.01 -9.25 -21.16
C ALA A 464 37.39 -10.71 -21.46
N VAL A 465 36.57 -11.66 -21.02
CA VAL A 465 36.79 -13.10 -21.24
C VAL A 465 36.71 -13.42 -22.73
N ALA A 466 35.68 -12.92 -23.43
CA ALA A 466 35.53 -13.14 -24.87
C ALA A 466 36.75 -12.62 -25.64
N ALA A 467 37.17 -11.39 -25.36
CA ALA A 467 38.32 -10.78 -26.02
C ALA A 467 39.63 -11.51 -25.69
N PHE A 468 39.81 -11.98 -24.45
CA PHE A 468 40.96 -12.80 -24.09
C PHE A 468 40.97 -14.11 -24.88
N CYS A 469 39.83 -14.80 -25.03
CA CYS A 469 39.74 -15.99 -25.86
C CYS A 469 40.09 -15.72 -27.33
N PHE A 470 39.68 -14.58 -27.89
CA PHE A 470 40.00 -14.24 -29.28
C PHE A 470 41.45 -13.77 -29.48
N VAL A 471 42.04 -13.05 -28.53
CA VAL A 471 43.41 -12.53 -28.67
C VAL A 471 44.46 -13.59 -28.36
N SER A 472 44.27 -14.38 -27.30
CA SER A 472 45.21 -15.45 -26.91
C SER A 472 45.27 -16.58 -27.94
N THR A 473 44.29 -16.65 -28.85
CA THR A 473 44.25 -17.66 -29.90
C THR A 473 44.90 -17.22 -31.21
N VAL A 474 45.40 -15.98 -31.33
CA VAL A 474 45.99 -15.44 -32.58
C VAL A 474 47.17 -16.28 -33.12
N GLY A 475 47.74 -17.21 -32.33
CA GLY A 475 48.74 -18.20 -32.76
C GLY A 475 48.39 -19.69 -32.58
N THR A 476 47.17 -20.06 -32.16
CA THR A 476 46.76 -21.47 -31.91
C THR A 476 45.85 -22.04 -33.01
N ASP A 477 45.80 -23.38 -33.11
CA ASP A 477 45.00 -24.17 -34.06
C ASP A 477 43.53 -23.69 -34.19
N VAL A 478 43.02 -23.69 -35.42
CA VAL A 478 41.69 -23.19 -35.82
C VAL A 478 40.57 -23.90 -35.04
N GLN A 479 40.81 -25.16 -34.65
CA GLN A 479 39.86 -25.97 -33.88
C GLN A 479 39.57 -25.40 -32.49
N MET A 480 40.58 -24.89 -31.77
CA MET A 480 40.39 -24.32 -30.43
C MET A 480 39.60 -23.01 -30.48
N ARG A 481 39.81 -22.19 -31.51
CA ARG A 481 39.03 -20.96 -31.76
C ARG A 481 37.55 -21.27 -31.99
N GLY A 482 37.28 -22.28 -32.82
CA GLY A 482 35.93 -22.74 -33.12
C GLY A 482 35.20 -23.25 -31.86
N LEU A 483 35.90 -24.01 -31.02
CA LEU A 483 35.34 -24.52 -29.76
C LEU A 483 34.98 -23.38 -28.79
N PHE A 484 35.88 -22.43 -28.54
CA PHE A 484 35.60 -21.30 -27.64
C PHE A 484 34.49 -20.38 -28.17
N ALA A 485 34.50 -20.05 -29.46
CA ALA A 485 33.43 -19.27 -30.08
C ALA A 485 32.08 -20.01 -30.03
N GLY A 486 32.09 -21.34 -30.22
CA GLY A 486 30.91 -22.19 -30.09
C GLY A 486 30.34 -22.18 -28.67
N VAL A 487 31.18 -22.39 -27.64
CA VAL A 487 30.74 -22.37 -26.24
C VAL A 487 30.21 -20.99 -25.84
N LEU A 488 30.91 -19.91 -26.18
CA LEU A 488 30.45 -18.56 -25.90
C LEU A 488 29.13 -18.23 -26.62
N GLY A 489 29.00 -18.66 -27.88
CA GLY A 489 27.78 -18.52 -28.66
C GLY A 489 26.60 -19.28 -28.06
N VAL A 490 26.81 -20.51 -27.58
CA VAL A 490 25.79 -21.30 -26.88
C VAL A 490 25.37 -20.63 -25.57
N LEU A 491 26.32 -20.13 -24.77
CA LEU A 491 26.00 -19.42 -23.53
C LEU A 491 25.20 -18.14 -23.78
N LEU A 492 25.55 -17.36 -24.81
CA LEU A 492 24.79 -16.18 -25.23
C LEU A 492 23.40 -16.55 -25.75
N ALA A 493 23.29 -17.60 -26.55
CA ALA A 493 22.00 -18.08 -27.07
C ALA A 493 21.09 -18.55 -25.94
N LEU A 494 21.62 -19.26 -24.95
CA LEU A 494 20.89 -19.66 -23.74
C LEU A 494 20.45 -18.44 -22.93
N ALA A 495 21.33 -17.45 -22.73
CA ALA A 495 20.96 -16.20 -22.05
C ALA A 495 19.83 -15.47 -22.79
N VAL A 496 19.92 -15.31 -24.11
CA VAL A 496 18.85 -14.69 -24.91
C VAL A 496 17.56 -15.51 -24.85
N LEU A 497 17.64 -16.85 -24.93
CA LEU A 497 16.48 -17.72 -24.81
C LEU A 497 15.79 -17.55 -23.45
N THR A 498 16.56 -17.46 -22.35
CA THR A 498 15.97 -17.20 -21.04
C THR A 498 15.28 -15.83 -20.98
N LEU A 499 15.87 -14.79 -21.57
CA LEU A 499 15.24 -13.47 -21.64
C LEU A 499 13.95 -13.47 -22.47
N LEU A 500 13.90 -14.25 -23.56
CA LEU A 500 12.70 -14.39 -24.40
C LEU A 500 11.61 -15.21 -23.71
N VAL A 501 11.96 -16.34 -23.09
CA VAL A 501 11.01 -17.20 -22.36
C VAL A 501 10.41 -16.46 -21.17
N PHE A 502 11.24 -15.73 -20.42
CA PHE A 502 10.79 -14.95 -19.28
C PHE A 502 10.45 -13.49 -19.65
N TRP A 503 10.30 -13.16 -20.94
CA TRP A 503 9.90 -11.82 -21.38
C TRP A 503 8.57 -11.40 -20.75
N ASP A 504 7.67 -12.36 -20.57
CA ASP A 504 6.37 -12.15 -19.92
C ASP A 504 6.49 -11.84 -18.42
N ALA A 505 7.58 -12.22 -17.75
CA ALA A 505 7.84 -11.82 -16.36
C ALA A 505 8.13 -10.31 -16.23
N TRP A 506 8.46 -9.65 -17.33
CA TRP A 506 8.65 -8.19 -17.42
C TRP A 506 7.36 -7.47 -17.86
N ARG A 507 6.20 -8.14 -17.90
CA ARG A 507 4.92 -7.50 -18.21
C ARG A 507 4.59 -6.43 -17.17
N THR A 508 4.07 -5.31 -17.68
CA THR A 508 3.69 -4.14 -16.90
C THR A 508 2.62 -4.47 -15.86
N PRO A 509 2.61 -3.77 -14.70
CA PRO A 509 1.49 -3.82 -13.79
C PRO A 509 0.18 -3.46 -14.50
N PRO A 510 -0.97 -3.88 -13.97
CA PRO A 510 -2.27 -3.57 -14.55
C PRO A 510 -2.44 -2.05 -14.71
N THR A 511 -2.77 -1.63 -15.93
CA THR A 511 -3.02 -0.23 -16.29
C THR A 511 -4.49 0.16 -16.18
N SER A 512 -5.34 -0.81 -15.84
CA SER A 512 -6.79 -0.69 -15.73
C SER A 512 -7.27 -1.25 -14.41
N GLU A 513 -8.40 -0.72 -13.94
CA GLU A 513 -9.00 -1.20 -12.71
C GLU A 513 -9.70 -2.55 -12.96
N PRO A 514 -9.72 -3.46 -11.96
CA PRO A 514 -10.37 -4.77 -12.10
C PRO A 514 -11.84 -4.67 -12.54
N GLU A 515 -12.55 -3.65 -12.08
CA GLU A 515 -13.96 -3.41 -12.42
C GLU A 515 -14.13 -2.97 -13.89
N GLU A 516 -13.21 -2.17 -14.42
CA GLU A 516 -13.21 -1.76 -15.83
C GLU A 516 -12.86 -2.93 -16.76
N ASP A 517 -11.94 -3.79 -16.33
CA ASP A 517 -11.59 -5.02 -17.06
C ASP A 517 -12.78 -6.00 -17.07
N PHE A 518 -13.45 -6.15 -15.93
CA PHE A 518 -14.66 -6.97 -15.84
C PHE A 518 -15.79 -6.40 -16.71
N ALA A 519 -16.04 -5.09 -16.64
CA ALA A 519 -17.07 -4.42 -17.45
C ALA A 519 -16.78 -4.57 -18.95
N ARG A 520 -15.54 -4.36 -19.38
CA ARG A 520 -15.11 -4.59 -20.77
C ARG A 520 -15.27 -6.04 -21.19
N GLY A 521 -14.96 -7.00 -20.30
CA GLY A 521 -15.17 -8.42 -20.54
C GLY A 521 -16.63 -8.77 -20.77
N VAL A 522 -17.53 -8.24 -19.92
CA VAL A 522 -18.98 -8.42 -20.05
C VAL A 522 -19.50 -7.77 -21.34
N GLU A 523 -19.04 -6.57 -21.68
CA GLU A 523 -19.42 -5.90 -22.93
C GLU A 523 -18.96 -6.67 -24.16
N ALA A 524 -17.71 -7.18 -24.15
CA ALA A 524 -17.18 -8.02 -25.21
C ALA A 524 -17.99 -9.32 -25.36
N ALA A 525 -18.33 -9.98 -24.25
CA ALA A 525 -19.18 -11.16 -24.24
C ALA A 525 -20.58 -10.86 -24.83
N ARG A 526 -21.22 -9.77 -24.41
CA ARG A 526 -22.52 -9.33 -24.98
C ARG A 526 -22.43 -8.97 -26.45
N LYS A 527 -21.29 -8.44 -26.91
CA LYS A 527 -21.06 -8.14 -28.32
C LYS A 527 -20.95 -9.44 -29.13
N LEU A 528 -20.18 -10.40 -28.65
CA LEU A 528 -20.04 -11.72 -29.27
C LEU A 528 -21.39 -12.46 -29.33
N GLU A 529 -22.20 -12.37 -28.27
CA GLU A 529 -23.54 -12.96 -28.23
C GLU A 529 -24.47 -12.30 -29.26
N ARG A 530 -24.47 -10.96 -29.36
CA ARG A 530 -25.23 -10.23 -30.39
C ARG A 530 -24.79 -10.61 -31.80
N GLU A 531 -23.49 -10.72 -32.05
CA GLU A 531 -22.95 -11.13 -33.35
C GLU A 531 -23.30 -12.60 -33.67
N SER A 532 -23.29 -13.48 -32.67
CA SER A 532 -23.75 -14.86 -32.80
C SER A 532 -25.24 -14.91 -33.17
N TRP A 533 -26.10 -14.18 -32.44
CA TRP A 533 -27.53 -14.11 -32.72
C TRP A 533 -27.82 -13.56 -34.12
N MET A 534 -27.13 -12.49 -34.53
CA MET A 534 -27.26 -11.92 -35.87
C MET A 534 -26.85 -12.90 -36.98
N ARG A 535 -25.82 -13.73 -36.76
CA ARG A 535 -25.45 -14.80 -37.69
C ARG A 535 -26.55 -15.86 -37.81
N HIS A 536 -27.13 -16.31 -36.70
CA HIS A 536 -28.24 -17.25 -36.69
C HIS A 536 -29.50 -16.67 -37.36
N ALA A 537 -29.82 -15.41 -37.10
CA ALA A 537 -30.95 -14.71 -37.72
C ALA A 537 -30.78 -14.60 -39.24
N ARG A 538 -29.58 -14.24 -39.73
CA ARG A 538 -29.29 -14.19 -41.17
C ARG A 538 -29.36 -15.58 -41.82
N GLN A 539 -28.89 -16.62 -41.15
CA GLN A 539 -29.04 -18.00 -41.65
C GLN A 539 -30.50 -18.41 -41.75
N ARG A 540 -31.32 -18.14 -40.73
CA ARG A 540 -32.77 -18.39 -40.79
C ARG A 540 -33.47 -17.58 -41.87
N LEU A 541 -33.12 -16.31 -42.03
CA LEU A 541 -33.69 -15.47 -43.10
C LEU A 541 -33.33 -16.02 -44.49
N LYS A 542 -32.09 -16.51 -44.69
CA LYS A 542 -31.69 -17.19 -45.94
C LYS A 542 -32.49 -18.46 -46.18
N ILE A 543 -32.75 -19.26 -45.15
CA ILE A 543 -33.58 -20.48 -45.26
C ILE A 543 -35.00 -20.09 -45.70
N ILE A 544 -35.62 -19.11 -45.02
CA ILE A 544 -36.97 -18.61 -45.36
C ILE A 544 -37.01 -18.05 -46.78
N GLN A 545 -36.01 -17.25 -47.18
CA GLN A 545 -35.93 -16.71 -48.55
C GLN A 545 -35.83 -17.82 -49.60
N ASN A 546 -35.05 -18.88 -49.33
CA ASN A 546 -34.95 -20.03 -50.22
C ASN A 546 -36.28 -20.81 -50.29
N GLU A 547 -36.96 -21.03 -49.17
CA GLU A 547 -38.28 -21.66 -49.13
C GLU A 547 -39.33 -20.86 -49.92
N VAL A 548 -39.40 -19.54 -49.70
CA VAL A 548 -40.31 -18.66 -50.45
C VAL A 548 -40.00 -18.70 -51.95
N ARG A 549 -38.72 -18.67 -52.33
CA ARG A 549 -38.30 -18.78 -53.74
C ARG A 549 -38.73 -20.12 -54.34
N THR A 550 -38.62 -21.22 -53.60
CA THR A 550 -39.08 -22.53 -54.05
C THR A 550 -40.61 -22.60 -54.17
N MET A 551 -41.37 -21.98 -53.26
CA MET A 551 -42.83 -21.90 -53.33
C MET A 551 -43.30 -21.08 -54.54
N ILE A 552 -42.67 -19.92 -54.80
CA ILE A 552 -42.97 -19.11 -55.99
C ILE A 552 -42.65 -19.89 -57.26
N GLY A 553 -41.52 -20.60 -57.32
CA GLY A 553 -41.19 -21.47 -58.45
C GLY A 553 -42.22 -22.59 -58.68
N ARG A 554 -42.73 -23.20 -57.60
CA ARG A 554 -43.83 -24.19 -57.65
C ARG A 554 -45.14 -23.56 -58.13
N ALA A 555 -45.48 -22.35 -57.69
CA ALA A 555 -46.68 -21.64 -58.12
C ALA A 555 -46.62 -21.26 -59.62
N PHE A 556 -45.47 -20.81 -60.11
CA PHE A 556 -45.28 -20.52 -61.54
C PHE A 556 -45.34 -21.77 -62.42
N THR A 557 -44.79 -22.89 -61.95
CA THR A 557 -44.90 -24.17 -62.68
C THR A 557 -46.33 -24.71 -62.69
N LEU A 558 -47.10 -24.55 -61.61
CA LEU A 558 -48.54 -24.81 -61.57
C LEU A 558 -49.32 -23.90 -62.54
N ARG A 559 -49.06 -22.59 -62.55
CA ARG A 559 -49.71 -21.64 -63.46
C ARG A 559 -49.39 -21.93 -64.93
N ARG A 560 -48.16 -22.36 -65.24
CA ARG A 560 -47.77 -22.77 -66.60
C ARG A 560 -48.44 -24.09 -67.02
N LYS A 561 -48.71 -25.01 -66.08
CA LYS A 561 -49.53 -26.20 -66.36
C LYS A 561 -50.99 -25.84 -66.66
N VAL A 562 -51.58 -24.89 -65.93
CA VAL A 562 -52.97 -24.43 -66.15
C VAL A 562 -53.12 -23.60 -67.43
N GLY A 563 -52.12 -22.77 -67.78
CA GLY A 563 -52.17 -21.98 -69.02
C GLY A 563 -51.96 -22.81 -70.30
N ARG A 564 -51.39 -24.02 -70.19
CA ARG A 564 -51.22 -24.93 -71.33
C ARG A 564 -52.51 -25.67 -71.68
N THR A 565 -53.42 -25.84 -70.71
CA THR A 565 -54.73 -26.46 -70.95
C THR A 565 -55.78 -25.50 -71.51
N THR A 566 -55.50 -24.18 -71.57
CA THR A 566 -56.44 -23.16 -72.07
C THR A 566 -56.05 -22.56 -73.42
N SER A 567 -54.97 -23.03 -74.05
CA SER A 567 -54.45 -22.50 -75.34
C SER A 567 -54.73 -23.44 -76.53
N GLU A 568 -55.46 -24.54 -76.33
CA GLU A 568 -55.87 -25.47 -77.40
C GLU A 568 -57.29 -25.21 -77.94
N ASP A 569 -58.03 -24.22 -77.43
CA ASP A 569 -59.47 -24.02 -77.77
C ASP A 569 -59.80 -22.72 -78.54
N SER A 570 -58.88 -22.17 -79.35
CA SER A 570 -59.23 -21.02 -80.23
C SER A 570 -58.58 -21.09 -81.60
N GLU A 571 -58.99 -22.08 -82.38
CA GLU A 571 -58.88 -22.14 -83.83
C GLU A 571 -60.31 -21.93 -84.39
N VAL A 572 -60.61 -20.75 -84.94
CA VAL A 572 -61.87 -20.46 -85.62
C VAL A 572 -61.56 -20.03 -87.05
N GLU A 573 -61.85 -20.95 -87.96
CA GLU A 573 -61.71 -20.88 -89.42
C GLU A 573 -62.91 -20.12 -90.02
N PRO A 574 -62.74 -19.14 -90.94
CA PRO A 574 -63.85 -18.42 -91.53
C PRO A 574 -64.43 -19.15 -92.76
N THR A 575 -65.72 -19.48 -92.69
CA THR A 575 -66.52 -20.05 -93.78
C THR A 575 -66.82 -19.03 -94.89
N LYS A 576 -66.64 -19.51 -96.12
CA LYS A 576 -67.00 -18.88 -97.39
C LYS A 576 -68.52 -18.74 -97.56
N GLU A 577 -68.98 -17.61 -98.10
CA GLU A 577 -70.26 -17.50 -98.80
C GLU A 577 -69.99 -17.04 -100.25
N GLY A 578 -70.56 -17.76 -101.22
CA GLY A 578 -70.84 -17.24 -102.56
C GLY A 578 -72.08 -16.34 -102.51
N ASN A 579 -72.53 -15.66 -103.56
CA ASN A 579 -72.16 -15.58 -104.97
C ASN A 579 -72.81 -14.28 -105.49
N VAL A 580 -72.09 -13.51 -106.30
CA VAL A 580 -72.48 -12.79 -107.55
C VAL A 580 -71.23 -12.11 -108.09
#